data_AF-A0A953WTR4-F1
#
_entry.id   AF-A0A953WTR4-F1
#
_cell.length_a   1.000
_cell.length_b   1.000
_cell.length_c   1.000
_cell.angle_alpha   90.00
_cell.angle_beta   90.00
_cell.angle_gamma   90.00
#
_symmetry.space_group_name_H-M   'P 1'
#
loop_
_entity.id
_entity.type
_entity.pdbx_description
1 polymer ?
#
loop_
_entity_poly.entity_id
_entity_poly.type
_entity_poly.pdbx_seq_one_letter_code
_entity_poly.pdbx_strand_id
1 'polypeptide(L)'
;MAAIALAGTFFVSLPASAQLSWGDQGSKCSGTTKVDYARLYGLTLWDNWPAKCNATNGTGSLPHGKPTRCVDKASLGMWGEWDTPNAAACKPKEPHWGTVTAYGCTARSEGKRIYASRIWDATGNVKSVCEHTPAKFNDKYGVSHSYTGGESCAGRGIGEMWAEWRVDDPECGFNHWGVPKADHCTGKGTRQWSSVLYDIPDGEDHWEACGKSPIKFDGKDAYPISCVEDPTTKEMWGEWEREDTTCTGSRWDTPKADYCVAAGKRQYSSILRDIPSGEAWEIACRETSGTIHGQAFGRPNRCILDVSMWGEFDVDDPSCTGDERTAAQRADDEKAEALDKRIEEAAELGNYHQAILAVTKPDNAQGLLKQVLESDAAKNGGYDTATFMISSGGSFVVGYDHAEGLSMTRKSDGTFACAPMWANSFTAGAQAGAGSSGILALSKGGFDGLKGESNGFVMGGSVGPAGYTSSFSWNYGNATGDPDMIAYQPGVGAGFEVQVAYNHTWTGVTREFACNPS
;
A
#
# COMPACT_ATOMS: atom_id res chain seq x y z
N MET A 1 38.23 -104.91 -2.70
CA MET A 1 38.04 -104.85 -4.16
C MET A 1 36.57 -105.09 -4.46
N ALA A 2 35.85 -104.05 -4.87
CA ALA A 2 34.59 -104.13 -5.61
C ALA A 2 34.36 -102.74 -6.23
N ALA A 3 34.65 -102.59 -7.52
CA ALA A 3 34.36 -101.38 -8.28
C ALA A 3 33.03 -101.58 -8.99
N ILE A 4 32.04 -100.75 -8.65
CA ILE A 4 30.76 -100.66 -9.35
C ILE A 4 30.87 -99.47 -10.32
N ALA A 5 30.87 -99.77 -11.61
CA ALA A 5 30.79 -98.77 -12.68
C ALA A 5 29.30 -98.45 -12.95
N LEU A 6 28.88 -97.22 -12.67
CA LEU A 6 27.60 -96.67 -13.10
C LEU A 6 27.85 -95.72 -14.28
N ALA A 7 27.57 -96.18 -15.49
CA ALA A 7 27.45 -95.35 -16.67
C ALA A 7 26.04 -94.72 -16.69
N GLY A 8 25.93 -93.49 -16.19
CA GLY A 8 24.72 -92.68 -16.30
C GLY A 8 24.84 -91.67 -17.44
N THR A 9 24.13 -91.91 -18.54
CA THR A 9 23.99 -90.97 -19.65
C THR A 9 23.07 -89.81 -19.23
N PHE A 10 23.64 -88.64 -18.93
CA PHE A 10 22.86 -87.41 -18.74
C PHE A 10 22.43 -86.87 -20.12
N PHE A 11 21.16 -87.03 -20.48
CA PHE A 11 20.54 -86.22 -21.53
C PHE A 11 20.25 -84.84 -20.95
N VAL A 12 21.11 -83.86 -21.24
CA VAL A 12 20.76 -82.45 -21.07
C VAL A 12 19.76 -82.12 -22.18
N SER A 13 18.47 -82.04 -21.83
CA SER A 13 17.46 -81.46 -22.70
C SER A 13 17.86 -80.01 -22.97
N LEU A 14 18.41 -79.73 -24.15
CA LEU A 14 18.59 -78.36 -24.61
C LEU A 14 17.21 -77.68 -24.59
N PRO A 15 17.06 -76.49 -23.98
CA PRO A 15 15.79 -75.78 -24.01
C PRO A 15 15.39 -75.58 -25.47
N ALA A 16 14.13 -75.86 -25.78
CA ALA A 16 13.55 -75.63 -27.10
C ALA A 16 14.00 -74.25 -27.60
N SER A 17 14.54 -74.21 -28.81
CA SER A 17 15.05 -72.99 -29.45
C SER A 17 14.09 -71.83 -29.16
N ALA A 18 14.56 -70.79 -28.48
CA ALA A 18 13.73 -69.65 -28.09
C ALA A 18 12.95 -69.16 -29.32
N GLN A 19 11.62 -69.33 -29.27
CA GLN A 19 10.77 -68.98 -30.38
C GLN A 19 10.75 -67.46 -30.53
N LEU A 20 11.05 -66.97 -31.74
CA LEU A 20 10.97 -65.54 -32.05
C LEU A 20 9.55 -65.05 -31.81
N SER A 21 9.41 -63.90 -31.15
CA SER A 21 8.11 -63.31 -30.83
C SER A 21 8.15 -61.79 -30.89
N TRP A 22 7.04 -61.19 -31.28
CA TRP A 22 6.86 -59.73 -31.28
C TRP A 22 6.25 -59.26 -29.97
N GLY A 23 6.87 -58.27 -29.32
CA GLY A 23 6.34 -57.60 -28.13
C GLY A 23 6.51 -56.08 -28.23
N ASP A 24 6.22 -55.35 -27.15
CA ASP A 24 6.27 -53.87 -27.11
C ASP A 24 5.55 -53.20 -28.29
N GLN A 25 4.30 -53.57 -28.56
CA GLN A 25 3.58 -53.10 -29.75
C GLN A 25 3.06 -51.66 -29.57
N GLY A 26 3.08 -50.87 -30.64
CA GLY A 26 2.50 -49.52 -30.67
C GLY A 26 2.25 -49.02 -32.09
N SER A 27 1.65 -47.83 -32.19
CA SER A 27 1.36 -47.19 -33.48
C SER A 27 1.75 -45.71 -33.41
N LYS A 28 2.29 -45.16 -34.50
CA LYS A 28 2.53 -43.72 -34.68
C LYS A 28 2.10 -43.30 -36.09
N CYS A 29 1.83 -42.01 -36.30
CA CYS A 29 1.63 -41.47 -37.64
C CYS A 29 2.92 -40.80 -38.13
N SER A 30 3.27 -41.04 -39.38
CA SER A 30 4.33 -40.33 -40.10
C SER A 30 3.73 -39.78 -41.39
N GLY A 31 3.32 -38.51 -41.36
CA GLY A 31 2.45 -37.94 -42.40
C GLY A 31 1.12 -38.70 -42.48
N THR A 32 0.72 -39.11 -43.68
CA THR A 32 -0.51 -39.90 -43.91
C THR A 32 -0.34 -41.41 -43.68
N THR A 33 0.86 -41.85 -43.27
CA THR A 33 1.17 -43.26 -43.07
C THR A 33 1.07 -43.62 -41.59
N LYS A 34 0.24 -44.61 -41.26
CA LYS A 34 0.27 -45.25 -39.93
C LYS A 34 1.41 -46.24 -39.90
N VAL A 35 2.31 -46.08 -38.93
CA VAL A 35 3.43 -46.98 -38.68
C VAL A 35 3.10 -47.77 -37.42
N ASP A 36 2.64 -49.00 -37.59
CA ASP A 36 2.56 -49.97 -36.49
C ASP A 36 3.97 -50.52 -36.24
N TYR A 37 4.39 -50.66 -34.99
CA TYR A 37 5.74 -51.08 -34.66
C TYR A 37 5.75 -52.08 -33.49
N ALA A 38 6.71 -52.99 -33.50
CA ALA A 38 6.90 -53.98 -32.43
C ALA A 38 8.37 -54.41 -32.33
N ARG A 39 8.80 -54.77 -31.12
CA ARG A 39 10.13 -55.29 -30.83
C ARG A 39 10.19 -56.80 -31.07
N LEU A 40 11.25 -57.27 -31.72
CA LEU A 40 11.51 -58.70 -31.91
C LEU A 40 12.34 -59.27 -30.74
N TYR A 41 11.77 -60.22 -30.02
CA TYR A 41 12.42 -60.96 -28.94
C TYR A 41 12.92 -62.33 -29.42
N GLY A 42 13.84 -62.91 -28.63
CA GLY A 42 14.41 -64.23 -28.90
C GLY A 42 15.61 -64.22 -29.85
N LEU A 43 16.15 -63.03 -30.18
CA LEU A 43 17.40 -62.90 -30.92
C LEU A 43 18.61 -63.22 -30.03
N THR A 44 19.58 -63.94 -30.58
CA THR A 44 20.91 -64.16 -29.97
C THR A 44 21.95 -63.23 -30.57
N LEU A 45 23.09 -63.05 -29.90
CA LEU A 45 24.18 -62.17 -30.34
C LEU A 45 24.75 -62.51 -31.73
N TRP A 46 24.52 -63.72 -32.22
CA TRP A 46 25.05 -64.21 -33.50
C TRP A 46 24.00 -64.29 -34.60
N ASP A 47 22.77 -63.87 -34.32
CA ASP A 47 21.72 -63.90 -35.31
C ASP A 47 21.93 -62.84 -36.38
N ASN A 48 21.71 -63.22 -37.63
CA ASN A 48 21.48 -62.27 -38.72
C ASN A 48 20.10 -61.63 -38.51
N TRP A 49 20.04 -60.67 -37.58
CA TRP A 49 18.82 -60.04 -37.12
C TRP A 49 18.01 -59.39 -38.26
N PRO A 50 18.59 -58.77 -39.31
CA PRO A 50 17.79 -58.23 -40.40
C PRO A 50 17.04 -59.33 -41.14
N ALA A 51 17.71 -60.46 -41.40
CA ALA A 51 17.11 -61.61 -42.05
C ALA A 51 16.00 -62.24 -41.20
N LYS A 52 16.22 -62.39 -39.88
CA LYS A 52 15.20 -62.93 -38.96
C LYS A 52 14.00 -62.02 -38.81
N CYS A 53 14.22 -60.71 -38.70
CA CYS A 53 13.15 -59.72 -38.64
C CYS A 53 12.29 -59.72 -39.92
N ASN A 54 12.93 -59.74 -41.10
CA ASN A 54 12.23 -59.83 -42.38
C ASN A 54 11.56 -61.20 -42.64
N ALA A 55 11.92 -62.24 -41.88
CA ALA A 55 11.32 -63.57 -42.00
C ALA A 55 10.16 -63.79 -41.03
N THR A 56 10.05 -62.99 -39.96
CA THR A 56 9.07 -63.20 -38.89
C THR A 56 7.79 -62.41 -39.21
N ASN A 57 6.67 -63.12 -39.38
CA ASN A 57 5.36 -62.47 -39.60
C ASN A 57 4.89 -61.78 -38.31
N GLY A 58 4.20 -60.64 -38.45
CA GLY A 58 3.46 -60.00 -37.36
C GLY A 58 2.38 -60.91 -36.80
N THR A 59 2.15 -60.84 -35.50
CA THR A 59 1.13 -61.60 -34.77
C THR A 59 0.27 -60.68 -33.89
N GLY A 60 -0.95 -61.11 -33.58
CA GLY A 60 -1.88 -60.36 -32.73
C GLY A 60 -2.47 -59.13 -33.43
N SER A 61 -2.31 -57.94 -32.81
CA SER A 61 -2.80 -56.64 -33.30
C SER A 61 -1.96 -56.02 -34.43
N LEU A 62 -0.82 -56.62 -34.78
CA LEU A 62 0.01 -56.17 -35.89
C LEU A 62 -0.63 -56.57 -37.24
N PRO A 63 -0.44 -55.77 -38.30
CA PRO A 63 -0.86 -56.16 -39.64
C PRO A 63 -0.32 -57.54 -40.01
N HIS A 64 -1.18 -58.40 -40.57
CA HIS A 64 -0.77 -59.73 -41.01
C HIS A 64 0.31 -59.63 -42.10
N GLY A 65 1.47 -60.25 -41.85
CA GLY A 65 2.59 -60.29 -42.79
C GLY A 65 3.90 -59.79 -42.21
N LYS A 66 4.92 -59.71 -43.05
CA LYS A 66 6.26 -59.25 -42.69
C LYS A 66 6.28 -57.73 -42.48
N PRO A 67 7.14 -57.20 -41.59
CA PRO A 67 7.29 -55.76 -41.44
C PRO A 67 7.73 -55.12 -42.77
N THR A 68 7.27 -53.89 -43.01
CA THR A 68 7.70 -53.10 -44.18
C THR A 68 9.19 -52.79 -44.10
N ARG A 69 9.71 -52.56 -42.89
CA ARG A 69 11.13 -52.39 -42.62
C ARG A 69 11.50 -52.87 -41.21
N CYS A 70 12.77 -53.21 -41.04
CA CYS A 70 13.38 -53.52 -39.75
C CYS A 70 14.31 -52.38 -39.34
N VAL A 71 14.15 -51.87 -38.12
CA VAL A 71 14.88 -50.73 -37.58
C VAL A 71 15.65 -51.13 -36.33
N ASP A 72 16.96 -50.92 -36.34
CA ASP A 72 17.79 -51.05 -35.15
C ASP A 72 17.62 -49.81 -34.26
N LYS A 73 17.08 -50.00 -33.05
CA LYS A 73 16.95 -48.94 -32.05
C LYS A 73 18.03 -49.05 -30.97
N ALA A 74 19.22 -49.52 -31.35
CA ALA A 74 20.39 -49.65 -30.49
C ALA A 74 20.09 -50.41 -29.19
N SER A 75 20.13 -49.75 -28.04
CA SER A 75 19.88 -50.36 -26.72
C SER A 75 18.48 -50.97 -26.56
N LEU A 76 17.52 -50.55 -27.40
CA LEU A 76 16.15 -51.08 -27.39
C LEU A 76 15.96 -52.29 -28.31
N GLY A 77 17.02 -52.79 -28.94
CA GLY A 77 16.99 -53.97 -29.82
C GLY A 77 16.31 -53.72 -31.17
N MET A 78 15.87 -54.82 -31.80
CA MET A 78 15.33 -54.80 -33.16
C MET A 78 13.83 -54.59 -33.22
N TRP A 79 13.37 -53.70 -34.10
CA TRP A 79 11.96 -53.38 -34.28
C TRP A 79 11.51 -53.62 -35.71
N GLY A 80 10.36 -54.26 -35.88
CA GLY A 80 9.62 -54.27 -37.13
C GLY A 80 8.71 -53.05 -37.19
N GLU A 81 8.66 -52.38 -38.33
CA GLU A 81 7.68 -51.32 -38.61
C GLU A 81 6.83 -51.72 -39.82
N TRP A 82 5.51 -51.66 -39.68
CA TRP A 82 4.50 -51.92 -40.71
C TRP A 82 3.85 -50.60 -41.11
N ASP A 83 4.12 -50.16 -42.33
CA ASP A 83 3.57 -48.94 -42.88
C ASP A 83 2.22 -49.23 -43.55
N THR A 84 1.18 -48.55 -43.08
CA THR A 84 -0.13 -48.51 -43.73
C THR A 84 -0.32 -47.10 -44.31
N PRO A 85 -0.01 -46.89 -45.61
CA PRO A 85 -0.18 -45.59 -46.25
C PRO A 85 -1.65 -45.18 -46.29
N ASN A 86 -1.91 -43.87 -46.23
CA ASN A 86 -3.26 -43.28 -46.27
C ASN A 86 -4.20 -43.82 -45.19
N ALA A 87 -3.67 -44.21 -44.04
CA ALA A 87 -4.49 -44.67 -42.93
C ALA A 87 -5.39 -43.52 -42.49
N ALA A 88 -6.71 -43.74 -42.42
CA ALA A 88 -7.68 -42.72 -42.03
C ALA A 88 -7.37 -42.12 -40.65
N ALA A 89 -6.78 -42.91 -39.74
CA ALA A 89 -6.31 -42.49 -38.42
C ALA A 89 -5.09 -41.55 -38.45
N CYS A 90 -4.38 -41.47 -39.58
CA CYS A 90 -3.21 -40.62 -39.79
C CYS A 90 -3.45 -39.50 -40.79
N LYS A 91 -4.72 -39.15 -41.08
CA LYS A 91 -4.96 -37.85 -41.70
C LYS A 91 -4.37 -36.78 -40.79
N PRO A 92 -3.56 -35.83 -41.31
CA PRO A 92 -3.07 -34.73 -40.51
C PRO A 92 -4.30 -34.07 -39.88
N LYS A 93 -4.33 -34.04 -38.56
CA LYS A 93 -5.38 -33.33 -37.85
C LYS A 93 -5.28 -31.87 -38.29
N GLU A 94 -6.42 -31.29 -38.64
CA GLU A 94 -6.44 -29.87 -38.94
C GLU A 94 -5.96 -29.11 -37.70
N PRO A 95 -5.11 -28.09 -37.89
CA PRO A 95 -4.64 -27.28 -36.78
C PRO A 95 -5.85 -26.66 -36.08
N HIS A 96 -5.83 -26.71 -34.76
CA HIS A 96 -6.93 -26.20 -33.94
C HIS A 96 -6.40 -25.57 -32.66
N TRP A 97 -7.18 -24.63 -32.13
CA TRP A 97 -6.89 -24.01 -30.85
C TRP A 97 -7.24 -24.96 -29.72
N GLY A 98 -6.39 -25.02 -28.69
CA GLY A 98 -6.74 -25.61 -27.41
C GLY A 98 -7.74 -24.74 -26.65
N THR A 99 -7.91 -25.02 -25.35
CA THR A 99 -8.72 -24.19 -24.47
C THR A 99 -8.22 -22.74 -24.47
N VAL A 100 -9.11 -21.80 -24.80
CA VAL A 100 -8.83 -20.37 -24.73
C VAL A 100 -8.97 -19.92 -23.28
N THR A 101 -7.92 -19.30 -22.74
CA THR A 101 -7.85 -18.86 -21.35
C THR A 101 -7.67 -17.34 -21.29
N ALA A 102 -8.36 -16.69 -20.37
CA ALA A 102 -8.15 -15.27 -20.06
C ALA A 102 -6.83 -15.08 -19.28
N TYR A 103 -5.95 -14.21 -19.77
CA TYR A 103 -4.63 -13.95 -19.18
C TYR A 103 -4.52 -12.63 -18.40
N GLY A 104 -5.58 -11.83 -18.37
CA GLY A 104 -5.62 -10.53 -17.68
C GLY A 104 -5.97 -9.38 -18.63
N CYS A 105 -6.07 -8.17 -18.10
CA CYS A 105 -6.31 -6.97 -18.91
C CYS A 105 -5.02 -6.53 -19.63
N THR A 106 -5.14 -5.95 -20.84
CA THR A 106 -4.02 -5.23 -21.48
C THR A 106 -3.68 -3.96 -20.68
N ALA A 107 -2.64 -3.24 -21.08
CA ALA A 107 -2.45 -1.86 -20.61
C ALA A 107 -3.79 -1.09 -20.70
N ARG A 108 -4.18 -0.47 -19.59
CA ARG A 108 -5.58 -0.14 -19.25
C ARG A 108 -6.24 0.92 -20.11
N SER A 109 -5.47 1.72 -20.84
CA SER A 109 -6.02 2.70 -21.78
C SER A 109 -6.82 2.07 -22.93
N GLU A 110 -6.68 0.76 -23.17
CA GLU A 110 -7.40 0.08 -24.24
C GLU A 110 -8.75 -0.51 -23.79
N GLY A 111 -8.99 -0.73 -22.50
CA GLY A 111 -10.22 -1.38 -22.02
C GLY A 111 -10.41 -2.81 -22.52
N LYS A 112 -9.31 -3.56 -22.72
CA LYS A 112 -9.31 -4.91 -23.32
C LYS A 112 -8.77 -5.98 -22.38
N ARG A 113 -9.29 -7.20 -22.50
CA ARG A 113 -8.78 -8.43 -21.90
C ARG A 113 -8.01 -9.26 -22.93
N ILE A 114 -6.86 -9.80 -22.51
CA ILE A 114 -6.07 -10.74 -23.30
C ILE A 114 -6.64 -12.15 -23.09
N TYR A 115 -6.98 -12.81 -24.18
CA TYR A 115 -7.25 -14.23 -24.26
C TYR A 115 -6.10 -14.90 -24.99
N ALA A 116 -5.69 -16.09 -24.56
CA ALA A 116 -4.65 -16.84 -25.25
C ALA A 116 -4.96 -18.33 -25.34
N SER A 117 -4.46 -18.96 -26.40
CA SER A 117 -4.56 -20.40 -26.59
C SER A 117 -3.37 -20.93 -27.40
N ARG A 118 -3.01 -22.17 -27.11
CA ARG A 118 -2.01 -22.92 -27.86
C ARG A 118 -2.63 -23.50 -29.13
N ILE A 119 -1.90 -23.43 -30.24
CA ILE A 119 -2.27 -24.16 -31.45
C ILE A 119 -1.71 -25.59 -31.41
N TRP A 120 -2.56 -26.57 -31.70
CA TRP A 120 -2.22 -27.99 -31.77
C TRP A 120 -2.18 -28.47 -33.21
N ASP A 121 -1.41 -29.54 -33.44
CA ASP A 121 -1.28 -30.23 -34.73
C ASP A 121 -0.84 -29.34 -35.91
N ALA A 122 -0.26 -28.16 -35.63
CA ALA A 122 0.29 -27.28 -36.63
C ALA A 122 1.56 -27.87 -37.26
N THR A 123 1.51 -28.16 -38.56
CA THR A 123 2.67 -28.61 -39.35
C THR A 123 3.20 -27.50 -40.25
N GLY A 124 4.51 -27.49 -40.52
CA GLY A 124 5.14 -26.50 -41.41
C GLY A 124 5.51 -25.20 -40.71
N ASN A 125 5.23 -24.05 -41.32
CA ASN A 125 5.47 -22.75 -40.71
C ASN A 125 4.40 -22.46 -39.65
N VAL A 126 4.67 -22.89 -38.40
CA VAL A 126 3.73 -22.81 -37.28
C VAL A 126 3.23 -21.39 -37.02
N LYS A 127 4.06 -20.36 -37.26
CA LYS A 127 3.64 -18.95 -37.15
C LYS A 127 2.57 -18.61 -38.18
N SER A 128 2.78 -18.97 -39.44
CA SER A 128 1.78 -18.77 -40.50
C SER A 128 0.48 -19.52 -40.20
N VAL A 129 0.56 -20.75 -39.66
CA VAL A 129 -0.63 -21.50 -39.22
C VAL A 129 -1.36 -20.77 -38.10
N CYS A 130 -0.65 -20.23 -37.10
CA CYS A 130 -1.23 -19.44 -36.01
C CYS A 130 -1.97 -18.19 -36.51
N GLU A 131 -1.40 -17.47 -37.48
CA GLU A 131 -1.98 -16.24 -38.05
C GLU A 131 -3.23 -16.49 -38.94
N HIS A 132 -3.46 -17.72 -39.40
CA HIS A 132 -4.53 -18.04 -40.36
C HIS A 132 -5.52 -19.11 -39.89
N THR A 133 -5.35 -19.67 -38.69
CA THR A 133 -6.28 -20.66 -38.13
C THR A 133 -7.40 -19.92 -37.40
N PRO A 134 -8.67 -19.99 -37.86
CA PRO A 134 -9.76 -19.25 -37.24
C PRO A 134 -9.98 -19.65 -35.78
N ALA A 135 -10.23 -18.66 -34.92
CA ALA A 135 -10.55 -18.86 -33.51
C ALA A 135 -12.00 -18.48 -33.24
N LYS A 136 -12.72 -19.31 -32.50
CA LYS A 136 -14.06 -19.00 -31.97
C LYS A 136 -14.10 -19.35 -30.50
N PHE A 137 -14.40 -18.37 -29.66
CA PHE A 137 -14.53 -18.58 -28.22
C PHE A 137 -15.56 -17.62 -27.64
N ASN A 138 -16.07 -17.93 -26.46
CA ASN A 138 -16.89 -17.01 -25.69
C ASN A 138 -16.00 -16.30 -24.68
N ASP A 139 -16.22 -15.00 -24.49
CA ASP A 139 -15.62 -14.28 -23.37
C ASP A 139 -16.26 -14.70 -22.05
N LYS A 140 -15.78 -14.12 -20.93
CA LYS A 140 -16.31 -14.43 -19.60
C LYS A 140 -17.79 -14.05 -19.41
N TYR A 141 -18.35 -13.18 -20.26
CA TYR A 141 -19.77 -12.80 -20.24
C TYR A 141 -20.61 -13.67 -21.17
N GLY A 142 -20.01 -14.66 -21.84
CA GLY A 142 -20.69 -15.55 -22.78
C GLY A 142 -20.88 -14.95 -24.18
N VAL A 143 -20.28 -13.80 -24.49
CA VAL A 143 -20.34 -13.22 -25.83
C VAL A 143 -19.36 -13.95 -26.74
N SER A 144 -19.85 -14.41 -27.90
CA SER A 144 -19.05 -15.14 -28.86
C SER A 144 -18.22 -14.21 -29.73
N HIS A 145 -16.91 -14.47 -29.77
CA HIS A 145 -15.93 -13.78 -30.59
C HIS A 145 -15.40 -14.72 -31.68
N SER A 146 -15.19 -14.19 -32.88
CA SER A 146 -14.67 -14.94 -34.03
C SER A 146 -13.55 -14.18 -34.71
N TYR A 147 -12.38 -14.79 -34.80
CA TYR A 147 -11.18 -14.23 -35.41
C TYR A 147 -10.70 -15.11 -36.57
N THR A 148 -10.08 -14.50 -37.58
CA THR A 148 -9.48 -15.24 -38.72
C THR A 148 -8.15 -15.92 -38.35
N GLY A 149 -7.55 -15.53 -37.23
CA GLY A 149 -6.27 -16.02 -36.71
C GLY A 149 -5.92 -15.39 -35.36
N GLY A 150 -4.73 -15.69 -34.83
CA GLY A 150 -4.18 -14.96 -33.68
C GLY A 150 -3.82 -13.52 -34.04
N GLU A 151 -4.14 -12.55 -33.16
CA GLU A 151 -3.71 -11.15 -33.36
C GLU A 151 -2.21 -10.98 -33.11
N SER A 152 -1.68 -11.75 -32.16
CA SER A 152 -0.26 -11.89 -31.89
C SER A 152 0.08 -13.37 -31.74
N CYS A 153 1.14 -13.82 -32.42
CA CYS A 153 1.59 -15.21 -32.39
C CYS A 153 3.01 -15.27 -31.83
N ALA A 154 3.17 -15.92 -30.67
CA ALA A 154 4.45 -16.01 -29.97
C ALA A 154 4.81 -17.46 -29.59
N GLY A 155 6.07 -17.82 -29.78
CA GLY A 155 6.61 -19.09 -29.32
C GLY A 155 6.91 -19.03 -27.82
N ARG A 156 6.31 -19.92 -27.01
CA ARG A 156 6.54 -20.00 -25.55
C ARG A 156 7.37 -21.22 -25.12
N GLY A 157 8.11 -21.82 -26.05
CA GLY A 157 8.95 -22.99 -25.80
C GLY A 157 9.30 -23.74 -27.08
N ILE A 158 10.03 -24.85 -26.95
CA ILE A 158 10.39 -25.71 -28.08
C ILE A 158 9.12 -26.37 -28.62
N GLY A 159 8.67 -25.94 -29.79
CA GLY A 159 7.51 -26.51 -30.49
C GLY A 159 6.15 -26.03 -30.01
N GLU A 160 6.08 -24.95 -29.22
CA GLU A 160 4.82 -24.34 -28.80
C GLU A 160 4.61 -22.99 -29.46
N MET A 161 3.44 -22.79 -30.05
CA MET A 161 3.00 -21.49 -30.57
C MET A 161 1.66 -21.14 -29.91
N TRP A 162 1.59 -19.92 -29.40
CA TRP A 162 0.42 -19.37 -28.73
C TRP A 162 -0.09 -18.18 -29.54
N ALA A 163 -1.40 -18.10 -29.69
CA ALA A 163 -2.06 -16.89 -30.14
C ALA A 163 -2.59 -16.11 -28.94
N GLU A 164 -2.59 -14.79 -29.08
CA GLU A 164 -3.24 -13.84 -28.18
C GLU A 164 -4.29 -13.04 -28.95
N TRP A 165 -5.40 -12.74 -28.29
CA TRP A 165 -6.51 -11.91 -28.78
C TRP A 165 -6.85 -10.87 -27.71
N ARG A 166 -7.07 -9.62 -28.13
CA ARG A 166 -7.51 -8.52 -27.27
C ARG A 166 -8.99 -8.28 -27.50
N VAL A 167 -9.79 -8.52 -26.47
CA VAL A 167 -11.25 -8.41 -26.51
C VAL A 167 -11.68 -7.26 -25.61
N ASP A 168 -12.55 -6.36 -26.07
CA ASP A 168 -13.09 -5.29 -25.23
C ASP A 168 -13.76 -5.89 -23.98
N ASP A 169 -13.34 -5.43 -22.81
CA ASP A 169 -13.87 -5.87 -21.52
C ASP A 169 -14.09 -4.64 -20.63
N PRO A 170 -15.35 -4.31 -20.28
CA PRO A 170 -15.66 -3.15 -19.44
C PRO A 170 -15.04 -3.22 -18.04
N GLU A 171 -14.67 -4.40 -17.54
CA GLU A 171 -13.92 -4.53 -16.27
C GLU A 171 -12.42 -4.18 -16.43
N CYS A 172 -11.89 -4.15 -17.66
CA CYS A 172 -10.50 -3.81 -17.94
C CYS A 172 -10.27 -2.31 -18.16
N GLY A 173 -11.32 -1.48 -18.03
CA GLY A 173 -11.28 -0.07 -18.41
C GLY A 173 -11.01 0.95 -17.31
N PHE A 174 -11.10 0.58 -16.02
CA PHE A 174 -10.95 1.56 -14.93
C PHE A 174 -10.26 0.96 -13.70
N ASN A 175 -9.53 1.81 -12.99
CA ASN A 175 -9.12 1.54 -11.62
C ASN A 175 -10.41 1.26 -10.84
N HIS A 176 -10.42 0.19 -10.05
CA HIS A 176 -11.61 -0.21 -9.34
C HIS A 176 -11.32 -0.29 -7.86
N TRP A 177 -12.30 0.13 -7.08
CA TRP A 177 -12.24 0.01 -5.64
C TRP A 177 -12.46 -1.45 -5.24
N GLY A 178 -11.68 -1.91 -4.27
CA GLY A 178 -11.99 -3.11 -3.51
C GLY A 178 -13.34 -3.04 -2.79
N VAL A 179 -13.60 -4.03 -1.93
CA VAL A 179 -14.81 -3.99 -1.10
C VAL A 179 -14.64 -2.88 -0.06
N PRO A 180 -15.53 -1.86 -0.04
CA PRO A 180 -15.42 -0.80 0.93
C PRO A 180 -15.63 -1.34 2.35
N LYS A 181 -14.72 -0.95 3.23
CA LYS A 181 -14.68 -1.33 4.65
C LYS A 181 -15.25 -0.20 5.48
N ALA A 182 -16.16 -0.53 6.38
CA ALA A 182 -16.63 0.38 7.41
C ALA A 182 -15.50 0.57 8.44
N ASP A 183 -15.06 1.82 8.62
CA ASP A 183 -14.05 2.16 9.63
C ASP A 183 -14.73 2.70 10.90
N HIS A 184 -14.24 3.82 11.43
CA HIS A 184 -14.77 4.40 12.66
C HIS A 184 -15.84 5.46 12.37
N CYS A 185 -16.69 5.73 13.37
CA CYS A 185 -17.64 6.82 13.29
C CYS A 185 -16.90 8.16 13.35
N THR A 186 -17.15 9.04 12.38
CA THR A 186 -16.56 10.40 12.35
C THR A 186 -17.54 11.44 12.88
N GLY A 187 -18.80 11.05 13.10
CA GLY A 187 -19.77 11.89 13.79
C GLY A 187 -21.04 11.12 14.13
N LYS A 188 -21.97 11.79 14.81
CA LYS A 188 -23.29 11.23 15.04
C LYS A 188 -24.02 11.08 13.71
N GLY A 189 -24.35 9.83 13.38
CA GLY A 189 -24.99 9.46 12.13
C GLY A 189 -24.04 9.38 10.94
N THR A 190 -22.72 9.49 11.12
CA THR A 190 -21.73 9.48 10.02
C THR A 190 -20.56 8.54 10.34
N ARG A 191 -20.18 7.72 9.35
CA ARG A 191 -19.02 6.82 9.42
C ARG A 191 -18.05 7.08 8.27
N GLN A 192 -16.76 6.96 8.56
CA GLN A 192 -15.75 6.83 7.52
C GLN A 192 -15.76 5.42 6.92
N TRP A 193 -15.59 5.36 5.61
CA TRP A 193 -15.38 4.14 4.85
C TRP A 193 -14.07 4.26 4.09
N SER A 194 -13.35 3.16 3.93
CA SER A 194 -12.14 3.11 3.13
C SER A 194 -12.13 1.92 2.19
N SER A 195 -11.41 2.06 1.10
CA SER A 195 -11.18 0.99 0.14
C SER A 195 -9.88 1.23 -0.60
N VAL A 196 -9.13 0.17 -0.83
CA VAL A 196 -7.97 0.21 -1.72
C VAL A 196 -8.43 0.36 -3.17
N LEU A 197 -7.74 1.23 -3.91
CA LEU A 197 -7.83 1.36 -5.35
C LEU A 197 -6.89 0.34 -5.95
N TYR A 198 -7.45 -0.67 -6.56
CA TYR A 198 -6.64 -1.62 -7.29
C TYR A 198 -6.28 -1.06 -8.65
N ASP A 199 -5.25 -1.69 -9.20
CA ASP A 199 -5.20 -1.87 -10.62
C ASP A 199 -4.91 -0.52 -11.32
N ILE A 200 -4.09 0.34 -10.71
CA ILE A 200 -3.70 1.63 -11.30
C ILE A 200 -2.69 1.38 -12.44
N PRO A 201 -2.89 1.88 -13.67
CA PRO A 201 -1.96 1.67 -14.78
C PRO A 201 -0.56 2.18 -14.47
N ASP A 202 0.45 1.43 -14.93
CA ASP A 202 1.85 1.84 -14.83
C ASP A 202 2.07 3.23 -15.43
N GLY A 203 2.63 4.14 -14.62
CA GLY A 203 2.92 5.51 -15.01
C GLY A 203 1.76 6.49 -14.87
N GLU A 204 0.56 6.04 -14.49
CA GLU A 204 -0.49 6.95 -14.00
C GLU A 204 -0.13 7.42 -12.58
N ASP A 205 -0.40 8.70 -12.30
CA ASP A 205 -0.25 9.23 -10.95
C ASP A 205 -1.34 8.64 -10.04
N HIS A 206 -0.92 7.94 -8.97
CA HIS A 206 -1.85 7.22 -8.09
C HIS A 206 -2.86 8.16 -7.41
N TRP A 207 -2.48 9.42 -7.15
CA TRP A 207 -3.35 10.41 -6.51
C TRP A 207 -4.43 10.91 -7.48
N GLU A 208 -4.06 11.21 -8.72
CA GLU A 208 -4.99 11.57 -9.78
C GLU A 208 -5.96 10.42 -10.10
N ALA A 209 -5.46 9.19 -10.15
CA ALA A 209 -6.26 7.97 -10.30
C ALA A 209 -7.30 7.83 -9.18
N CYS A 210 -6.88 8.02 -7.92
CA CYS A 210 -7.75 7.97 -6.75
C CYS A 210 -8.87 9.01 -6.82
N GLY A 211 -8.54 10.29 -7.05
CA GLY A 211 -9.53 11.36 -7.08
C GLY A 211 -10.56 11.23 -8.20
N LYS A 212 -10.23 10.53 -9.31
CA LYS A 212 -11.12 10.34 -10.47
C LYS A 212 -11.93 9.05 -10.44
N SER A 213 -11.64 8.12 -9.54
CA SER A 213 -12.28 6.81 -9.52
C SER A 213 -13.51 6.84 -8.61
N PRO A 214 -14.75 6.74 -9.14
CA PRO A 214 -15.93 6.64 -8.28
C PRO A 214 -16.12 5.22 -7.75
N ILE A 215 -16.63 5.10 -6.53
CA ILE A 215 -17.20 3.86 -5.98
C ILE A 215 -18.73 3.96 -5.95
N LYS A 216 -19.43 2.84 -6.00
CA LYS A 216 -20.89 2.82 -5.85
C LYS A 216 -21.30 2.54 -4.41
N PHE A 217 -21.94 3.51 -3.78
CA PHE A 217 -22.68 3.32 -2.54
C PHE A 217 -24.18 3.50 -2.82
N ASP A 218 -24.99 2.50 -2.49
CA ASP A 218 -26.44 2.50 -2.74
C ASP A 218 -26.81 2.80 -4.20
N GLY A 219 -25.98 2.30 -5.13
CA GLY A 219 -26.15 2.50 -6.57
C GLY A 219 -25.77 3.89 -7.09
N LYS A 220 -25.33 4.81 -6.23
CA LYS A 220 -24.86 6.14 -6.60
C LYS A 220 -23.34 6.20 -6.58
N ASP A 221 -22.77 6.88 -7.58
CA ASP A 221 -21.34 7.13 -7.65
C ASP A 221 -20.93 8.10 -6.54
N ALA A 222 -19.84 7.79 -5.86
CA ALA A 222 -19.23 8.58 -4.80
C ALA A 222 -17.73 8.66 -5.03
N TYR A 223 -17.19 9.86 -5.02
CA TYR A 223 -15.75 10.09 -5.14
C TYR A 223 -15.13 10.18 -3.75
N PRO A 224 -13.89 9.70 -3.57
CA PRO A 224 -13.23 9.78 -2.28
C PRO A 224 -13.07 11.24 -1.86
N ILE A 225 -13.29 11.53 -0.58
CA ILE A 225 -13.03 12.86 0.01
C ILE A 225 -11.54 13.04 0.30
N SER A 226 -10.82 11.93 0.46
CA SER A 226 -9.39 11.89 0.71
C SER A 226 -8.80 10.64 0.06
N CYS A 227 -7.56 10.78 -0.39
CA CYS A 227 -6.74 9.69 -0.88
C CYS A 227 -5.61 9.48 0.13
N VAL A 228 -5.20 8.25 0.37
CA VAL A 228 -4.13 7.93 1.33
C VAL A 228 -3.29 6.81 0.75
N GLU A 229 -1.98 7.01 0.64
CA GLU A 229 -1.06 5.92 0.30
C GLU A 229 -0.67 5.16 1.57
N ASP A 230 -0.85 3.83 1.57
CA ASP A 230 -0.31 2.99 2.64
C ASP A 230 1.22 3.03 2.56
N PRO A 231 1.92 3.45 3.64
CA PRO A 231 3.37 3.64 3.60
C PRO A 231 4.13 2.32 3.40
N THR A 232 3.52 1.19 3.74
CA THR A 232 4.09 -0.16 3.72
C THR A 232 3.82 -0.86 2.39
N THR A 233 2.57 -0.88 1.93
CA THR A 233 2.17 -1.61 0.72
C THR A 233 2.26 -0.78 -0.54
N LYS A 234 2.36 0.56 -0.42
CA LYS A 234 2.27 1.51 -1.55
C LYS A 234 0.94 1.44 -2.32
N GLU A 235 -0.07 0.84 -1.69
CA GLU A 235 -1.42 0.81 -2.22
C GLU A 235 -2.10 2.15 -1.95
N MET A 236 -2.86 2.63 -2.93
CA MET A 236 -3.64 3.86 -2.80
C MET A 236 -5.01 3.52 -2.22
N TRP A 237 -5.43 4.22 -1.18
CA TRP A 237 -6.73 4.09 -0.53
C TRP A 237 -7.57 5.33 -0.78
N GLY A 238 -8.85 5.13 -1.02
CA GLY A 238 -9.85 6.19 -1.00
C GLY A 238 -10.58 6.14 0.33
N GLU A 239 -10.93 7.32 0.85
CA GLU A 239 -11.75 7.48 2.04
C GLU A 239 -13.04 8.24 1.69
N TRP A 240 -14.15 7.83 2.28
CA TRP A 240 -15.46 8.46 2.13
C TRP A 240 -16.11 8.65 3.50
N GLU A 241 -16.94 9.68 3.63
CA GLU A 241 -17.87 9.81 4.76
C GLU A 241 -19.29 9.55 4.31
N ARG A 242 -20.02 8.71 5.05
CA ARG A 242 -21.38 8.32 4.72
C ARG A 242 -22.26 8.31 5.95
N GLU A 243 -23.55 8.60 5.72
CA GLU A 243 -24.56 8.44 6.75
C GLU A 243 -24.60 6.98 7.22
N ASP A 244 -24.47 6.78 8.52
CA ASP A 244 -24.58 5.49 9.18
C ASP A 244 -25.31 5.66 10.51
N THR A 245 -26.58 5.23 10.55
CA THR A 245 -27.42 5.31 11.75
C THR A 245 -26.92 4.45 12.92
N THR A 246 -25.98 3.53 12.68
CA THR A 246 -25.32 2.77 13.75
C THR A 246 -24.29 3.62 14.51
N CYS A 247 -23.84 4.73 13.92
CA CYS A 247 -23.01 5.72 14.59
C CYS A 247 -23.89 6.61 15.48
N THR A 248 -24.17 6.15 16.69
CA THR A 248 -24.99 6.91 17.66
C THR A 248 -24.27 8.13 18.25
N GLY A 249 -22.98 8.30 17.93
CA GLY A 249 -22.06 9.22 18.61
C GLY A 249 -21.48 8.61 19.87
N SER A 250 -20.69 9.41 20.59
CA SER A 250 -20.12 9.08 21.89
C SER A 250 -21.18 8.55 22.86
N ARG A 251 -20.82 7.55 23.68
CA ARG A 251 -21.72 6.97 24.68
C ARG A 251 -20.98 6.55 25.94
N TRP A 252 -21.69 6.54 27.06
CA TRP A 252 -21.17 6.05 28.33
C TRP A 252 -21.21 4.52 28.40
N ASP A 253 -20.13 3.91 28.88
CA ASP A 253 -20.05 2.49 29.24
C ASP A 253 -20.90 2.19 30.50
N THR A 254 -20.85 0.95 30.99
CA THR A 254 -21.51 0.54 32.22
C THR A 254 -21.00 1.39 33.40
N PRO A 255 -21.87 2.13 34.09
CA PRO A 255 -21.46 2.97 35.21
C PRO A 255 -20.94 2.12 36.38
N LYS A 256 -19.82 2.52 36.96
CA LYS A 256 -19.25 1.96 38.18
C LYS A 256 -19.63 2.85 39.35
N ALA A 257 -20.16 2.25 40.41
CA ALA A 257 -20.38 2.94 41.67
C ALA A 257 -19.05 3.24 42.35
N ASP A 258 -18.82 4.49 42.74
CA ASP A 258 -17.67 4.90 43.52
C ASP A 258 -18.13 5.20 44.97
N TYR A 259 -17.69 6.31 45.55
CA TYR A 259 -17.90 6.66 46.96
C TYR A 259 -19.03 7.68 47.15
N CYS A 260 -19.54 7.80 48.38
CA CYS A 260 -20.48 8.87 48.72
C CYS A 260 -19.77 10.23 48.76
N VAL A 261 -20.25 11.18 47.96
CA VAL A 261 -19.67 12.54 47.89
C VAL A 261 -20.37 13.51 48.83
N ALA A 262 -21.62 13.22 49.19
CA ALA A 262 -22.40 13.98 50.16
C ALA A 262 -23.52 13.09 50.74
N ALA A 263 -24.17 13.57 51.80
CA ALA A 263 -25.40 12.92 52.29
C ALA A 263 -26.46 12.88 51.18
N GLY A 264 -26.95 11.69 50.85
CA GLY A 264 -27.90 11.44 49.78
C GLY A 264 -27.30 11.40 48.35
N LYS A 265 -25.97 11.47 48.18
CA LYS A 265 -25.33 11.49 46.85
C LYS A 265 -24.15 10.52 46.75
N ARG A 266 -24.15 9.68 45.73
CA ARG A 266 -23.04 8.79 45.36
C ARG A 266 -22.47 9.19 44.00
N GLN A 267 -21.15 9.22 43.90
CA GLN A 267 -20.47 9.38 42.62
C GLN A 267 -20.48 8.04 41.86
N TYR A 268 -20.74 8.13 40.56
CA TYR A 268 -20.58 7.05 39.62
C TYR A 268 -19.63 7.50 38.51
N SER A 269 -18.73 6.64 38.07
CA SER A 269 -17.84 6.88 36.95
C SER A 269 -18.19 5.97 35.77
N SER A 270 -18.07 6.48 34.55
CA SER A 270 -18.22 5.67 33.33
C SER A 270 -17.24 6.12 32.26
N ILE A 271 -16.68 5.16 31.51
CA ILE A 271 -15.78 5.44 30.39
C ILE A 271 -16.60 5.94 29.20
N LEU A 272 -16.16 7.03 28.58
CA LEU A 272 -16.69 7.47 27.30
C LEU A 272 -16.15 6.58 26.19
N ARG A 273 -17.05 5.97 25.43
CA ARG A 273 -16.76 5.10 24.29
C ARG A 273 -17.17 5.78 23.00
N ASP A 274 -16.58 5.30 21.90
CA ASP A 274 -16.96 5.64 20.54
C ASP A 274 -16.87 7.15 20.25
N ILE A 275 -15.84 7.80 20.82
CA ILE A 275 -15.51 9.20 20.54
C ILE A 275 -15.15 9.32 19.06
N PRO A 276 -15.85 10.15 18.28
CA PRO A 276 -15.53 10.37 16.88
C PRO A 276 -14.08 10.80 16.65
N SER A 277 -13.46 10.29 15.60
CA SER A 277 -12.11 10.71 15.25
C SER A 277 -12.07 12.20 14.91
N GLY A 278 -11.07 12.90 15.44
CA GLY A 278 -10.93 14.34 15.32
C GLY A 278 -11.73 15.15 16.35
N GLU A 279 -12.64 14.51 17.11
CA GLU A 279 -13.30 15.17 18.24
C GLU A 279 -12.41 15.12 19.49
N ALA A 280 -12.22 16.26 20.14
CA ALA A 280 -11.49 16.32 21.40
C ALA A 280 -12.27 15.57 22.48
N TRP A 281 -11.59 14.71 23.25
CA TRP A 281 -12.23 13.83 24.22
C TRP A 281 -13.01 14.61 25.28
N GLU A 282 -12.53 15.79 25.65
CA GLU A 282 -13.16 16.69 26.63
C GLU A 282 -14.46 17.29 26.10
N ILE A 283 -14.53 17.60 24.80
CA ILE A 283 -15.75 18.11 24.16
C ILE A 283 -16.78 16.99 24.11
N ALA A 284 -16.39 15.82 23.60
CA ALA A 284 -17.25 14.64 23.56
C ALA A 284 -17.80 14.30 24.95
N CYS A 285 -16.97 14.36 25.99
CA CYS A 285 -17.38 14.12 27.37
C CYS A 285 -18.45 15.11 27.85
N ARG A 286 -18.28 16.41 27.58
CA ARG A 286 -19.24 17.44 27.99
C ARG A 286 -20.56 17.37 27.24
N GLU A 287 -20.56 16.91 26.00
CA GLU A 287 -21.76 16.88 25.15
C GLU A 287 -22.53 15.56 25.27
N THR A 288 -21.89 14.52 25.80
CA THR A 288 -22.54 13.20 25.91
C THR A 288 -23.47 13.13 27.11
N SER A 289 -24.78 13.14 26.84
CA SER A 289 -25.80 12.84 27.84
C SER A 289 -25.75 11.39 28.32
N GLY A 290 -26.11 11.12 29.57
CA GLY A 290 -26.10 9.78 30.16
C GLY A 290 -27.33 9.51 31.04
N THR A 291 -27.64 8.24 31.27
CA THR A 291 -28.62 7.82 32.30
C THR A 291 -27.93 6.87 33.27
N ILE A 292 -27.79 7.29 34.52
CA ILE A 292 -27.09 6.54 35.56
C ILE A 292 -28.10 6.18 36.64
N HIS A 293 -28.30 4.88 36.88
CA HIS A 293 -29.29 4.38 37.86
C HIS A 293 -30.71 4.99 37.70
N GLY A 294 -31.13 5.25 36.46
CA GLY A 294 -32.44 5.81 36.14
C GLY A 294 -32.54 7.33 36.25
N GLN A 295 -31.49 8.01 36.72
CA GLN A 295 -31.39 9.46 36.69
C GLN A 295 -30.74 9.92 35.38
N ALA A 296 -31.41 10.82 34.65
CA ALA A 296 -30.91 11.39 33.41
C ALA A 296 -30.00 12.60 33.67
N PHE A 297 -28.89 12.66 32.94
CA PHE A 297 -27.91 13.73 32.97
C PHE A 297 -27.70 14.27 31.56
N GLY A 298 -27.82 15.58 31.38
CA GLY A 298 -27.50 16.24 30.10
C GLY A 298 -26.01 16.16 29.76
N ARG A 299 -25.16 16.11 30.78
CA ARG A 299 -23.70 15.96 30.73
C ARG A 299 -23.20 15.39 32.07
N PRO A 300 -22.01 14.79 32.15
CA PRO A 300 -21.40 14.41 33.42
C PRO A 300 -21.14 15.65 34.30
N ASN A 301 -21.07 15.44 35.62
CA ASN A 301 -20.67 16.48 36.56
C ASN A 301 -19.19 16.85 36.40
N ARG A 302 -18.35 15.87 36.04
CA ARG A 302 -16.90 16.05 35.84
C ARG A 302 -16.42 15.17 34.68
N CYS A 303 -15.45 15.68 33.93
CA CYS A 303 -14.74 14.95 32.87
C CYS A 303 -13.29 14.75 33.29
N ILE A 304 -12.84 13.50 33.38
CA ILE A 304 -11.50 13.15 33.84
C ILE A 304 -10.77 12.39 32.74
N LEU A 305 -9.66 12.96 32.27
CA LEU A 305 -8.74 12.29 31.37
C LEU A 305 -7.65 11.59 32.18
N ASP A 306 -7.63 10.26 32.13
CA ASP A 306 -6.53 9.41 32.60
C ASP A 306 -6.00 8.57 31.43
N VAL A 307 -6.14 7.24 31.45
CA VAL A 307 -5.88 6.36 30.29
C VAL A 307 -7.04 6.37 29.29
N SER A 308 -8.21 6.82 29.73
CA SER A 308 -9.42 6.99 28.93
C SER A 308 -10.16 8.23 29.43
N MET A 309 -11.11 8.73 28.64
CA MET A 309 -12.01 9.78 29.09
C MET A 309 -13.10 9.18 29.97
N TRP A 310 -13.22 9.67 31.21
CA TRP A 310 -14.25 9.28 32.16
C TRP A 310 -15.22 10.43 32.41
N GLY A 311 -16.50 10.11 32.48
CA GLY A 311 -17.53 10.99 33.02
C GLY A 311 -17.87 10.55 34.43
N GLU A 312 -17.89 11.51 35.37
CA GLU A 312 -18.37 11.29 36.73
C GLU A 312 -19.73 11.95 36.95
N PHE A 313 -20.60 11.24 37.67
CA PHE A 313 -22.00 11.61 37.87
C PHE A 313 -22.37 11.51 39.34
N ASP A 314 -22.94 12.56 39.90
CA ASP A 314 -23.41 12.61 41.30
C ASP A 314 -24.90 12.24 41.36
N VAL A 315 -25.16 10.96 41.59
CA VAL A 315 -26.49 10.34 41.56
C VAL A 315 -27.13 10.37 42.95
N ASP A 316 -28.44 10.58 43.02
CA ASP A 316 -29.20 10.47 44.26
C ASP A 316 -29.13 9.03 44.82
N ASP A 317 -28.58 8.88 46.02
CA ASP A 317 -28.44 7.60 46.72
C ASP A 317 -28.70 7.78 48.23
N PRO A 318 -29.87 7.37 48.74
CA PRO A 318 -30.21 7.51 50.16
C PRO A 318 -29.38 6.63 51.09
N SER A 319 -28.58 5.68 50.56
CA SER A 319 -27.64 4.91 51.38
C SER A 319 -26.44 5.74 51.84
N CYS A 320 -26.18 6.88 51.19
CA CYS A 320 -25.08 7.77 51.56
C CYS A 320 -25.46 8.66 52.75
N THR A 321 -24.83 8.44 53.90
CA THR A 321 -25.09 9.22 55.13
C THR A 321 -24.13 10.40 55.34
N GLY A 322 -23.12 10.57 54.48
CA GLY A 322 -22.12 11.62 54.57
C GLY A 322 -21.08 11.54 53.46
N ASP A 323 -20.12 12.46 53.48
CA ASP A 323 -18.98 12.47 52.55
C ASP A 323 -17.96 11.40 52.97
N GLU A 324 -17.79 10.38 52.15
CA GLU A 324 -16.84 9.28 52.32
C GLU A 324 -15.50 9.54 51.63
N ARG A 325 -15.32 10.70 50.97
CA ARG A 325 -14.07 11.04 50.28
C ARG A 325 -12.89 11.10 51.21
N THR A 326 -11.77 10.56 50.74
CA THR A 326 -10.43 10.83 51.27
C THR A 326 -10.04 12.30 51.02
N ALA A 327 -9.07 12.80 51.79
CA ALA A 327 -8.55 14.16 51.58
C ALA A 327 -7.93 14.34 50.17
N ALA A 328 -7.34 13.29 49.61
CA ALA A 328 -6.80 13.30 48.25
C ALA A 328 -7.92 13.48 47.21
N GLN A 329 -9.00 12.72 47.32
CA GLN A 329 -10.16 12.82 46.42
C GLN A 329 -10.81 14.21 46.47
N ARG A 330 -10.98 14.79 47.67
CA ARG A 330 -11.48 16.17 47.80
C ARG A 330 -10.59 17.19 47.10
N ALA A 331 -9.27 17.03 47.19
CA ALA A 331 -8.33 17.93 46.53
C ALA A 331 -8.34 17.78 45.00
N ASP A 332 -8.62 16.60 44.47
CA ASP A 332 -8.75 16.38 43.04
C ASP A 332 -10.09 16.89 42.49
N ASP A 333 -11.18 16.75 43.25
CA ASP A 333 -12.48 17.37 42.92
C ASP A 333 -12.39 18.89 42.84
N GLU A 334 -11.72 19.53 43.81
CA GLU A 334 -11.52 20.99 43.83
C GLU A 334 -10.72 21.47 42.62
N LYS A 335 -9.72 20.69 42.18
CA LYS A 335 -8.98 21.00 40.95
C LYS A 335 -9.84 20.83 39.70
N ALA A 336 -10.67 19.80 39.64
CA ALA A 336 -11.56 19.56 38.51
C ALA A 336 -12.60 20.68 38.37
N GLU A 337 -13.20 21.12 39.48
CA GLU A 337 -14.13 22.26 39.51
C GLU A 337 -13.44 23.57 39.10
N ALA A 338 -12.23 23.83 39.59
CA ALA A 338 -11.44 24.99 39.19
C ALA A 338 -11.08 24.98 37.69
N LEU A 339 -10.79 23.80 37.12
CA LEU A 339 -10.53 23.65 35.69
C LEU A 339 -11.78 23.93 34.87
N ASP A 340 -12.94 23.41 35.29
CA ASP A 340 -14.18 23.60 34.56
C ASP A 340 -14.59 25.07 34.51
N LYS A 341 -14.47 25.77 35.65
CA LYS A 341 -14.67 27.22 35.72
C LYS A 341 -13.76 27.99 34.77
N ARG A 342 -12.47 27.62 34.66
CA ARG A 342 -11.52 28.28 33.74
C ARG A 342 -11.89 28.05 32.27
N ILE A 343 -12.46 26.89 31.94
CA ILE A 343 -12.91 26.59 30.57
C ILE A 343 -14.18 27.38 30.25
N GLU A 344 -15.14 27.47 31.17
CA GLU A 344 -16.33 28.31 30.99
C GLU A 344 -15.95 29.79 30.80
N GLU A 345 -15.06 30.33 31.64
CA GLU A 345 -14.54 31.70 31.50
C GLU A 345 -13.83 31.91 30.14
N ALA A 346 -13.05 30.93 29.67
CA ALA A 346 -12.34 31.05 28.39
C ALA A 346 -13.29 30.97 27.17
N ALA A 347 -14.37 30.18 27.28
CA ALA A 347 -15.41 30.09 26.27
C ALA A 347 -16.20 31.41 26.16
N GLU A 348 -16.53 32.05 27.28
CA GLU A 348 -17.19 33.36 27.31
C GLU A 348 -16.31 34.48 26.70
N LEU A 349 -14.99 34.37 26.83
CA LEU A 349 -14.04 35.34 26.28
C LEU A 349 -13.78 35.15 24.77
N GLY A 350 -14.39 34.15 24.12
CA GLY A 350 -14.20 33.87 22.68
C GLY A 350 -12.75 33.51 22.31
N ASN A 351 -11.93 33.13 23.28
CA ASN A 351 -10.48 32.97 23.12
C ASN A 351 -10.08 31.50 23.29
N TYR A 352 -10.56 30.65 22.37
CA TYR A 352 -10.34 29.20 22.36
C TYR A 352 -8.87 28.79 22.49
N HIS A 353 -7.94 29.60 21.98
CA HIS A 353 -6.50 29.32 22.05
C HIS A 353 -5.95 29.42 23.48
N GLN A 354 -6.47 30.33 24.30
CA GLN A 354 -6.12 30.45 25.72
C GLN A 354 -6.76 29.33 26.56
N ALA A 355 -7.94 28.83 26.17
CA ALA A 355 -8.58 27.68 26.80
C ALA A 355 -7.71 26.41 26.67
N ILE A 356 -7.17 26.15 25.48
CA ILE A 356 -6.29 25.00 25.20
C ILE A 356 -5.00 25.09 26.02
N LEU A 357 -4.43 26.29 26.17
CA LEU A 357 -3.23 26.52 27.00
C LEU A 357 -3.51 26.44 28.51
N ALA A 358 -4.72 26.75 28.97
CA ALA A 358 -5.10 26.69 30.39
C ALA A 358 -5.26 25.25 30.93
N VAL A 359 -5.52 24.28 30.04
CA VAL A 359 -5.88 22.88 30.35
C VAL A 359 -4.66 21.96 30.42
N THR A 360 -3.51 22.37 29.89
CA THR A 360 -2.30 21.53 29.89
C THR A 360 -1.50 21.67 31.19
N LYS A 361 -1.30 20.57 31.92
CA LYS A 361 -0.33 20.51 33.04
C LYS A 361 1.06 20.90 32.54
N PRO A 362 1.91 21.57 33.35
CA PRO A 362 3.30 21.84 33.00
C PRO A 362 4.07 20.58 32.59
N ASP A 363 3.74 19.44 33.19
CA ASP A 363 4.48 18.18 33.00
C ASP A 363 4.09 17.40 31.72
N ASN A 364 2.96 17.76 31.08
CA ASN A 364 2.48 17.11 29.84
C ASN A 364 2.37 18.05 28.64
N ALA A 365 2.68 19.35 28.80
CA ALA A 365 2.64 20.34 27.73
C ALA A 365 3.56 19.97 26.55
N GLN A 366 4.68 19.29 26.81
CA GLN A 366 5.61 18.84 25.77
C GLN A 366 5.02 17.74 24.87
N GLY A 367 4.24 16.82 25.43
CA GLY A 367 3.62 15.72 24.67
C GLY A 367 2.44 16.19 23.83
N LEU A 368 1.61 17.09 24.37
CA LEU A 368 0.45 17.62 23.67
C LEU A 368 0.84 18.64 22.59
N LEU A 369 1.83 19.50 22.85
CA LEU A 369 2.37 20.41 21.83
C LEU A 369 2.99 19.61 20.68
N LYS A 370 3.70 18.51 20.98
CA LYS A 370 4.22 17.59 19.98
C LYS A 370 3.09 16.96 19.15
N GLN A 371 2.01 16.46 19.78
CA GLN A 371 0.87 15.88 19.05
C GLN A 371 0.10 16.89 18.20
N VAL A 372 -0.09 18.12 18.69
CA VAL A 372 -0.75 19.20 17.92
C VAL A 372 0.11 19.57 16.70
N LEU A 373 1.43 19.69 16.88
CA LEU A 373 2.36 19.98 15.80
C LEU A 373 2.48 18.81 14.80
N GLU A 374 2.48 17.57 15.26
CA GLU A 374 2.49 16.36 14.41
C GLU A 374 1.17 16.19 13.65
N SER A 375 0.02 16.51 14.28
CA SER A 375 -1.29 16.50 13.63
C SER A 375 -1.43 17.57 12.55
N ASP A 376 -0.84 18.76 12.75
CA ASP A 376 -0.87 19.82 11.73
C ASP A 376 0.15 19.55 10.61
N ALA A 377 1.30 18.95 10.93
CA ALA A 377 2.28 18.50 9.95
C ALA A 377 1.74 17.38 9.04
N ALA A 378 0.91 16.48 9.58
CA ALA A 378 0.24 15.43 8.82
C ALA A 378 -0.85 15.97 7.88
N LYS A 379 -1.53 17.07 8.26
CA LYS A 379 -2.59 17.69 7.44
C LYS A 379 -2.05 18.55 6.30
N ASN A 380 -0.87 19.15 6.45
CA ASN A 380 -0.37 20.17 5.52
C ASN A 380 0.87 19.76 4.71
N GLY A 381 1.28 18.48 4.75
CA GLY A 381 2.29 17.96 3.83
C GLY A 381 3.64 18.67 3.91
N GLY A 382 4.43 18.34 4.94
CA GLY A 382 5.86 18.63 5.00
C GLY A 382 6.24 19.81 5.89
N TYR A 383 6.44 19.53 7.19
CA TYR A 383 7.18 20.41 8.10
C TYR A 383 8.18 19.59 8.92
N ASP A 384 9.39 20.13 9.09
CA ASP A 384 10.42 19.57 9.97
C ASP A 384 10.14 19.94 11.44
N THR A 385 10.26 18.96 12.35
CA THR A 385 10.22 19.17 13.80
C THR A 385 11.53 19.80 14.31
N ALA A 386 11.46 20.98 14.92
CA ALA A 386 12.55 21.55 15.72
C ALA A 386 12.39 21.15 17.20
N THR A 387 13.43 20.54 17.80
CA THR A 387 13.44 20.18 19.23
C THR A 387 14.24 21.22 20.01
N PHE A 388 13.62 21.84 21.03
CA PHE A 388 14.29 22.81 21.90
C PHE A 388 14.31 22.34 23.35
N MET A 389 15.45 22.54 24.04
CA MET A 389 15.58 22.38 25.49
C MET A 389 15.80 23.76 26.11
N ILE A 390 14.83 24.25 26.88
CA ILE A 390 14.98 25.49 27.66
C ILE A 390 15.04 25.10 29.14
N SER A 391 16.21 25.27 29.76
CA SER A 391 16.35 25.16 31.20
C SER A 391 15.97 26.50 31.84
N SER A 392 14.71 26.61 32.28
CA SER A 392 14.13 27.67 33.10
C SER A 392 13.77 29.02 32.43
N GLY A 393 12.49 29.40 32.56
CA GLY A 393 12.05 30.79 32.73
C GLY A 393 12.04 31.75 31.53
N GLY A 394 11.72 31.29 30.32
CA GLY A 394 11.55 32.17 29.14
C GLY A 394 10.22 31.96 28.42
N SER A 395 9.76 32.99 27.69
CA SER A 395 8.63 32.91 26.76
C SER A 395 9.14 32.77 25.31
N PHE A 396 8.40 32.04 24.50
CA PHE A 396 8.72 31.80 23.09
C PHE A 396 7.56 32.28 22.21
N VAL A 397 7.88 32.96 21.11
CA VAL A 397 6.90 33.39 20.11
C VAL A 397 7.34 32.85 18.75
N VAL A 398 6.45 32.10 18.10
CA VAL A 398 6.58 31.70 16.70
C VAL A 398 5.58 32.52 15.90
N GLY A 399 6.09 33.30 14.96
CA GLY A 399 5.28 33.97 13.95
C GLY A 399 5.51 33.29 12.60
N TYR A 400 4.41 32.94 11.94
CA TYR A 400 4.43 32.59 10.52
C TYR A 400 3.78 33.74 9.76
N ASP A 401 4.49 34.31 8.79
CA ASP A 401 3.95 35.36 7.93
C ASP A 401 4.07 34.94 6.47
N HIS A 402 2.96 35.08 5.75
CA HIS A 402 2.81 34.69 4.36
C HIS A 402 2.57 35.95 3.52
N ALA A 403 3.55 36.30 2.68
CA ALA A 403 3.46 37.45 1.80
C ALA A 403 3.53 37.02 0.33
N GLU A 404 2.51 37.41 -0.44
CA GLU A 404 2.51 37.31 -1.89
C GLU A 404 3.00 38.65 -2.48
N GLY A 405 4.00 38.59 -3.36
CA GLY A 405 4.59 39.78 -3.98
C GLY A 405 5.03 39.54 -5.43
N LEU A 406 5.57 40.59 -6.06
CA LEU A 406 6.21 40.50 -7.37
C LEU A 406 7.71 40.81 -7.21
N SER A 407 8.56 39.87 -7.61
CA SER A 407 10.00 40.11 -7.72
C SER A 407 10.29 40.80 -9.06
N MET A 408 10.97 41.95 -9.02
CA MET A 408 11.41 42.68 -10.21
C MET A 408 12.91 42.48 -10.44
N THR A 409 13.27 41.71 -11.47
CA THR A 409 14.68 41.51 -11.84
C THR A 409 15.02 42.32 -13.07
N ARG A 410 16.05 43.18 -12.97
CA ARG A 410 16.54 43.99 -14.10
C ARG A 410 17.35 43.11 -15.06
N LYS A 411 16.91 42.99 -16.31
CA LYS A 411 17.59 42.28 -17.39
C LYS A 411 18.79 43.10 -17.90
N SER A 412 19.70 42.43 -18.59
CA SER A 412 20.89 43.03 -19.20
C SER A 412 20.56 44.06 -20.29
N ASP A 413 19.36 44.01 -20.87
CA ASP A 413 18.86 45.00 -21.85
C ASP A 413 18.25 46.26 -21.20
N GLY A 414 18.25 46.34 -19.86
CA GLY A 414 17.74 47.46 -19.09
C GLY A 414 16.25 47.37 -18.73
N THR A 415 15.52 46.35 -19.21
CA THR A 415 14.12 46.10 -18.85
C THR A 415 13.99 45.33 -17.52
N PHE A 416 12.79 45.24 -16.96
CA PHE A 416 12.52 44.48 -15.74
C PHE A 416 11.60 43.29 -16.04
N ALA A 417 11.91 42.10 -15.53
CA ALA A 417 11.00 40.97 -15.48
C ALA A 417 10.32 40.94 -14.11
N CYS A 418 9.00 40.83 -14.10
CA CYS A 418 8.21 40.60 -12.90
C CYS A 418 7.87 39.10 -12.81
N ALA A 419 8.20 38.47 -11.69
CA ALA A 419 7.76 37.11 -11.39
C ALA A 419 6.93 37.13 -10.11
N PRO A 420 5.77 36.45 -10.05
CA PRO A 420 5.09 36.21 -8.78
C PRO A 420 6.04 35.48 -7.86
N MET A 421 6.20 36.02 -6.66
CA MET A 421 6.98 35.41 -5.60
C MET A 421 6.07 35.11 -4.42
N TRP A 422 6.23 33.90 -3.89
CA TRP A 422 5.68 33.51 -2.61
C TRP A 422 6.82 33.55 -1.60
N ALA A 423 6.72 34.43 -0.61
CA ALA A 423 7.65 34.49 0.50
C ALA A 423 6.94 33.96 1.75
N ASN A 424 7.40 32.80 2.21
CA ASN A 424 7.06 32.30 3.54
C ASN A 424 8.20 32.73 4.46
N SER A 425 7.90 33.58 5.44
CA SER A 425 8.88 33.88 6.48
C SER A 425 8.48 33.18 7.77
N PHE A 426 9.45 32.48 8.36
CA PHE A 426 9.33 31.90 9.68
C PHE A 426 10.14 32.78 10.64
N THR A 427 9.50 33.31 11.68
CA THR A 427 10.19 34.04 12.74
C THR A 427 10.04 33.27 14.04
N ALA A 428 11.17 32.84 14.61
CA ALA A 428 11.22 32.29 15.96
C ALA A 428 12.04 33.23 16.84
N GLY A 429 11.39 33.81 17.85
CA GLY A 429 12.03 34.63 18.88
C GLY A 429 12.03 33.89 20.21
N ALA A 430 13.20 33.76 20.83
CA ALA A 430 13.33 33.27 22.19
C ALA A 430 13.79 34.42 23.10
N GLN A 431 13.04 34.71 24.16
CA GLN A 431 13.48 35.64 25.19
C GLN A 431 14.04 34.84 26.37
N ALA A 432 15.35 34.91 26.56
CA ALA A 432 16.04 34.23 27.64
C ALA A 432 16.23 35.16 28.85
N GLY A 433 15.95 34.67 30.06
CA GLY A 433 16.16 35.41 31.31
C GLY A 433 17.63 35.61 31.65
N ALA A 434 17.94 36.54 32.56
CA ALA A 434 19.31 36.75 33.01
C ALA A 434 19.89 35.45 33.62
N GLY A 435 21.03 34.97 33.09
CA GLY A 435 21.73 33.79 33.60
C GLY A 435 21.44 32.47 32.86
N SER A 436 20.61 32.45 31.82
CA SER A 436 20.38 31.26 31.00
C SER A 436 21.45 31.08 29.92
N SER A 437 21.92 29.85 29.73
CA SER A 437 22.64 29.39 28.54
C SER A 437 21.74 28.45 27.74
N GLY A 438 21.87 28.46 26.41
CA GLY A 438 21.10 27.60 25.52
C GLY A 438 21.88 27.30 24.25
N ILE A 439 21.57 26.16 23.62
CA ILE A 439 22.13 25.76 22.33
C ILE A 439 20.98 25.79 21.32
N LEU A 440 21.16 26.55 20.24
CA LEU A 440 20.28 26.51 19.08
C LEU A 440 20.93 25.59 18.04
N ALA A 441 20.39 24.40 17.84
CA ALA A 441 20.82 23.49 16.80
C ALA A 441 19.80 23.53 15.65
N LEU A 442 20.27 23.83 14.44
CA LEU A 442 19.47 23.76 13.21
C LEU A 442 20.07 22.64 12.36
N SER A 443 19.31 21.60 12.06
CA SER A 443 19.77 20.53 11.16
C SER A 443 19.42 20.84 9.71
N LYS A 444 20.31 20.50 8.79
CA LYS A 444 20.05 20.59 7.35
C LYS A 444 19.12 19.45 6.92
N GLY A 445 17.92 19.78 6.43
CA GLY A 445 17.02 18.80 5.81
C GLY A 445 17.65 18.20 4.54
N GLY A 446 17.55 16.88 4.40
CA GLY A 446 18.00 16.17 3.20
C GLY A 446 16.98 16.34 2.07
N PHE A 447 17.35 17.07 1.02
CA PHE A 447 16.61 17.10 -0.24
C PHE A 447 17.34 16.26 -1.26
N ASP A 448 16.87 15.03 -1.49
CA ASP A 448 17.31 14.24 -2.62
C ASP A 448 16.51 14.66 -3.87
N GLY A 449 17.17 15.34 -4.81
CA GLY A 449 16.87 15.11 -6.22
C GLY A 449 16.42 16.28 -7.12
N LEU A 450 16.39 17.54 -6.69
CA LEU A 450 16.07 18.65 -7.61
C LEU A 450 17.31 19.51 -7.91
N LYS A 451 17.61 19.63 -9.21
CA LYS A 451 18.79 20.33 -9.73
C LYS A 451 18.62 21.84 -9.66
N GLY A 452 19.54 22.51 -8.96
CA GLY A 452 19.89 23.91 -9.17
C GLY A 452 19.19 24.91 -8.24
N GLU A 453 19.46 24.84 -6.94
CA GLU A 453 19.00 25.84 -5.98
C GLU A 453 20.20 26.49 -5.27
N SER A 454 20.17 27.82 -5.11
CA SER A 454 21.07 28.56 -4.24
C SER A 454 20.31 28.99 -2.99
N ASN A 455 20.68 28.42 -1.84
CA ASN A 455 20.09 28.77 -0.55
C ASN A 455 21.07 29.69 0.20
N GLY A 456 20.57 30.83 0.68
CA GLY A 456 21.32 31.77 1.52
C GLY A 456 20.58 32.02 2.82
N PHE A 457 21.25 31.81 3.96
CA PHE A 457 20.79 32.27 5.26
C PHE A 457 21.32 33.69 5.51
N VAL A 458 20.45 34.62 5.92
CA VAL A 458 20.86 35.95 6.41
C VAL A 458 20.44 36.06 7.87
N MET A 459 21.40 36.29 8.76
CA MET A 459 21.13 36.64 10.15
C MET A 459 21.49 38.12 10.36
N GLY A 460 20.53 38.90 10.87
CA GLY A 460 20.73 40.25 11.34
C GLY A 460 20.48 40.31 12.85
N GLY A 461 21.36 40.95 13.60
CA GLY A 461 21.15 41.26 15.01
C GLY A 461 21.21 42.77 15.23
N SER A 462 20.26 43.33 15.97
CA SER A 462 20.36 44.69 16.51
C SER A 462 20.78 44.64 17.97
N VAL A 463 21.90 45.28 18.30
CA VAL A 463 22.34 45.43 19.70
C VAL A 463 21.81 46.76 20.22
N GLY A 464 21.07 46.73 21.32
CA GLY A 464 20.65 47.94 22.04
C GLY A 464 21.84 48.75 22.57
N PRO A 465 21.64 50.01 23.01
CA PRO A 465 22.70 51.03 23.14
C PRO A 465 23.72 50.85 24.29
N ALA A 466 23.94 49.65 24.82
CA ALA A 466 24.96 49.39 25.84
C ALA A 466 26.11 48.56 25.26
N GLY A 467 27.29 49.17 25.15
CA GLY A 467 28.48 48.62 24.49
C GLY A 467 29.07 47.37 25.15
N TYR A 468 28.54 46.21 24.80
CA TYR A 468 29.13 44.91 25.09
C TYR A 468 29.34 44.12 23.80
N THR A 469 30.53 43.53 23.66
CA THR A 469 30.90 42.68 22.53
C THR A 469 30.45 41.25 22.78
N SER A 470 29.51 40.75 22.00
CA SER A 470 29.23 39.32 21.87
C SER A 470 30.09 38.72 20.75
N SER A 471 30.75 37.60 21.01
CA SER A 471 31.48 36.82 19.98
C SER A 471 30.59 35.71 19.44
N PHE A 472 30.57 35.56 18.11
CA PHE A 472 29.98 34.41 17.43
C PHE A 472 31.12 33.57 16.87
N SER A 473 31.08 32.26 17.12
CA SER A 473 32.04 31.29 16.60
C SER A 473 31.31 30.41 15.59
N TRP A 474 31.79 30.37 14.35
CA TRP A 474 31.29 29.49 13.31
C TRP A 474 32.37 28.47 12.97
N ASN A 475 32.04 27.18 12.98
CA ASN A 475 32.99 26.12 12.69
C ASN A 475 32.52 25.37 11.45
N TYR A 476 33.24 25.53 10.33
CA TYR A 476 32.88 24.90 9.07
C TYR A 476 33.39 23.45 9.05
N GLY A 477 32.51 22.49 9.33
CA GLY A 477 32.81 21.07 9.20
C GLY A 477 32.69 20.60 7.73
N ASN A 478 33.70 19.88 7.23
CA ASN A 478 33.66 19.29 5.90
C ASN A 478 32.57 18.20 5.79
N ALA A 479 31.64 18.39 4.86
CA ALA A 479 30.87 17.43 4.03
C ALA A 479 30.46 16.02 4.57
N THR A 480 30.46 15.76 5.87
CA THR A 480 29.93 14.51 6.44
C THR A 480 29.02 14.82 7.63
N GLY A 481 27.73 15.05 7.35
CA GLY A 481 26.61 14.72 8.24
C GLY A 481 26.45 15.40 9.61
N ASP A 482 27.35 16.25 10.07
CA ASP A 482 27.21 16.88 11.39
C ASP A 482 26.34 18.14 11.35
N PRO A 483 25.48 18.39 12.36
CA PRO A 483 24.66 19.59 12.45
C PRO A 483 25.51 20.84 12.70
N ASP A 484 25.16 21.95 12.07
CA ASP A 484 25.78 23.25 12.34
C ASP A 484 25.39 23.71 13.75
N MET A 485 26.37 23.81 14.65
CA MET A 485 26.14 24.26 16.03
C MET A 485 26.50 25.73 16.19
N ILE A 486 25.54 26.53 16.67
CA ILE A 486 25.79 27.89 17.12
C ILE A 486 25.82 27.89 18.65
N ALA A 487 27.00 28.17 19.22
CA ALA A 487 27.16 28.37 20.66
C ALA A 487 27.15 29.87 20.97
N TYR A 488 26.37 30.27 21.97
CA TYR A 488 26.32 31.65 22.45
C TYR A 488 26.50 31.70 23.97
N GLN A 489 27.27 32.67 24.46
CA GLN A 489 27.35 33.04 25.87
C GLN A 489 26.90 34.50 26.03
N PRO A 490 25.77 34.78 26.69
CA PRO A 490 25.41 36.14 27.01
C PRO A 490 26.35 36.72 28.07
N GLY A 491 26.80 37.95 27.84
CA GLY A 491 27.24 38.82 28.93
C GLY A 491 26.06 39.11 29.86
N VAL A 492 26.34 39.28 31.14
CA VAL A 492 25.32 39.48 32.18
C VAL A 492 24.47 40.73 31.87
N GLY A 493 23.18 40.55 31.57
CA GLY A 493 22.18 41.61 31.72
C GLY A 493 21.45 42.17 30.48
N ALA A 494 21.48 41.54 29.31
CA ALA A 494 20.65 41.98 28.17
C ALA A 494 19.81 40.85 27.58
N GLY A 495 18.51 41.12 27.37
CA GLY A 495 17.70 40.33 26.44
C GLY A 495 18.18 40.59 25.02
N PHE A 496 18.24 39.54 24.21
CA PHE A 496 18.58 39.63 22.80
C PHE A 496 17.46 39.01 21.98
N GLU A 497 17.21 39.55 20.79
CA GLU A 497 16.30 39.00 19.80
C GLU A 497 17.15 38.44 18.67
N VAL A 498 16.95 37.17 18.33
CA VAL A 498 17.54 36.56 17.13
C VAL A 498 16.45 36.45 16.09
N GLN A 499 16.60 37.16 14.98
CA GLN A 499 15.74 37.00 13.81
C GLN A 499 16.44 36.06 12.83
N VAL A 500 15.83 34.91 12.59
CA VAL A 500 16.26 33.98 11.55
C VAL A 500 15.24 34.07 10.43
N ALA A 501 15.63 34.63 9.27
CA ALA A 501 14.78 34.67 8.10
C ALA A 501 15.14 33.53 7.15
N TYR A 502 14.16 32.69 6.83
CA TYR A 502 14.25 31.72 5.75
C TYR A 502 13.56 32.32 4.51
N ASN A 503 14.30 32.44 3.40
CA ASN A 503 13.75 32.89 2.12
C ASN A 503 13.78 31.72 1.14
N HIS A 504 12.60 31.29 0.70
CA HIS A 504 12.45 30.32 -0.37
C HIS A 504 12.03 31.04 -1.66
N THR A 505 12.66 30.73 -2.79
CA THR A 505 12.26 31.29 -4.10
C THR A 505 11.89 30.16 -5.03
N TRP A 506 10.60 30.02 -5.35
CA TRP A 506 10.13 29.15 -6.43
C TRP A 506 10.26 29.87 -7.77
N THR A 507 10.96 29.28 -8.73
CA THR A 507 10.88 29.73 -10.14
C THR A 507 9.93 28.83 -10.91
N GLY A 508 8.65 29.18 -10.90
CA GLY A 508 7.66 28.63 -11.83
C GLY A 508 7.81 29.22 -13.23
N VAL A 509 7.35 28.48 -14.24
CA VAL A 509 7.41 28.81 -15.68
C VAL A 509 7.08 30.28 -15.95
N THR A 510 8.03 31.01 -16.54
CA THR A 510 7.88 32.40 -16.98
C THR A 510 6.76 32.50 -18.01
N ARG A 511 5.64 33.15 -17.67
CA ARG A 511 4.72 33.73 -18.65
C ARG A 511 5.04 35.21 -18.81
N GLU A 512 5.31 35.65 -20.04
CA GLU A 512 5.56 37.06 -20.33
C GLU A 512 4.28 37.87 -20.14
N PHE A 513 4.29 38.75 -19.14
CA PHE A 513 3.36 39.87 -19.06
C PHE A 513 4.16 41.16 -19.27
N ALA A 514 3.71 41.99 -20.21
CA ALA A 514 4.23 43.34 -20.36
C ALA A 514 3.67 44.22 -19.24
N CYS A 515 4.51 44.61 -18.28
CA CYS A 515 4.14 45.60 -17.28
C CYS A 515 4.19 47.00 -17.91
N ASN A 516 3.03 47.64 -18.04
CA ASN A 516 2.94 49.04 -18.46
C ASN A 516 3.17 49.93 -17.22
N PRO A 517 4.14 50.86 -17.22
CA PRO A 517 4.36 51.74 -16.07
C PRO A 517 3.25 52.79 -16.02
N SER A 518 2.40 52.69 -15.00
CA SER A 518 1.54 53.79 -14.53
C SER A 518 1.84 54.05 -13.06
#